data_AF-A0A329CBA0-F1
#
_entry.id   AF-A0A329CBA0-F1
#
_cell.length_a   1.000
_cell.length_b   1.000
_cell.length_c   1.000
_cell.angle_alpha   90.00
_cell.angle_beta   90.00
_cell.angle_gamma   90.00
#
_symmetry.space_group_name_H-M   'P 1'
#
loop_
_entity.id
_entity.type
_entity.pdbx_description
1 polymer ?
#
loop_
_entity_poly.entity_id
_entity_poly.type
_entity_poly.pdbx_seq_one_letter_code
_entity_poly.pdbx_strand_id
1 'polypeptide(L)'
;MTYFNDAPIEYDFGGSRARLLVSGEQTAHAYCMLEISSPAGRSTPMHEHDYEDEVIIMLDGELEVMVDDERHLVKTGSSLMLPRGSRHQLINKTGSTSRYMVVCSPAGFERFVGACSDALSSGMAPRVPDDAMKARMRKAAAQFGITLYPPAASQQPSQAHAAVQRS
;
A
#
# COMPACT_ATOMS: atom_id res chain seq x y z
N MET A 1 -1.46 21.56 19.64
CA MET A 1 -0.34 20.96 20.39
C MET A 1 0.65 20.43 19.37
N THR A 2 1.95 20.65 19.56
CA THR A 2 2.99 20.13 18.67
C THR A 2 3.34 18.70 19.06
N TYR A 3 3.54 17.82 18.08
CA TYR A 3 3.90 16.42 18.30
C TYR A 3 5.27 16.13 17.65
N PHE A 4 6.13 15.43 18.37
CA PHE A 4 7.43 14.94 17.90
C PHE A 4 7.42 13.41 17.96
N ASN A 5 7.92 12.76 16.92
CA ASN A 5 7.95 11.30 16.80
C ASN A 5 9.33 10.80 16.39
N ASP A 6 10.20 10.64 17.38
CA ASP A 6 11.58 10.19 17.16
C ASP A 6 11.74 8.66 17.23
N ALA A 7 10.66 7.95 17.58
CA ALA A 7 10.63 6.50 17.73
C ALA A 7 9.26 5.95 17.28
N PRO A 8 8.95 5.98 15.96
CA PRO A 8 7.66 5.53 15.47
C PRO A 8 7.48 4.03 15.73
N ILE A 9 6.24 3.64 16.01
CA ILE A 9 5.88 2.22 16.06
C ILE A 9 6.07 1.63 14.67
N GLU A 10 6.72 0.48 14.60
CA GLU A 10 6.93 -0.26 13.36
C GLU A 10 6.11 -1.54 13.34
N TYR A 11 5.57 -1.85 12.17
CA TYR A 11 4.72 -3.02 11.93
C TYR A 11 5.27 -3.86 10.78
N ASP A 12 5.12 -5.17 10.89
CA ASP A 12 5.18 -6.09 9.76
C ASP A 12 3.80 -6.13 9.09
N PHE A 13 3.63 -5.28 8.09
CA PHE A 13 2.40 -5.13 7.35
C PHE A 13 2.53 -5.84 6.00
N GLY A 14 2.04 -7.09 5.95
CA GLY A 14 2.07 -7.87 4.72
C GLY A 14 3.48 -8.12 4.18
N GLY A 15 4.48 -8.24 5.06
CA GLY A 15 5.88 -8.43 4.67
C GLY A 15 6.56 -7.15 4.20
N SER A 16 5.93 -6.00 4.44
CA SER A 16 6.55 -4.67 4.32
C SER A 16 6.65 -4.05 5.71
N ARG A 17 7.65 -3.21 5.93
CA ARG A 17 7.76 -2.46 7.19
C ARG A 17 6.90 -1.21 7.07
N ALA A 18 5.95 -1.04 7.97
CA ALA A 18 5.17 0.19 8.09
C ALA A 18 5.55 0.92 9.37
N ARG A 19 5.98 2.18 9.28
CA ARG A 19 6.30 3.05 10.41
C ARG A 19 5.17 4.06 10.58
N LEU A 20 4.48 4.06 11.71
CA LEU A 20 3.41 5.02 12.00
C LEU A 20 4.03 6.36 12.39
N LEU A 21 3.98 7.34 11.48
CA LEU A 21 4.58 8.65 11.67
C LEU A 21 3.62 9.63 12.37
N VAL A 22 2.37 9.66 11.91
CA VAL A 22 1.30 10.49 12.48
C VAL A 22 0.01 9.69 12.55
N SER A 23 -0.59 9.58 13.73
CA SER A 23 -1.87 8.87 13.93
C SER A 23 -3.07 9.80 13.71
N GLY A 24 -4.24 9.22 13.47
CA GLY A 24 -5.48 9.99 13.42
C GLY A 24 -5.78 10.72 14.74
N GLU A 25 -5.45 10.14 15.90
CA GLU A 25 -5.66 10.82 17.18
C GLU A 25 -4.90 12.15 17.27
N GLN A 26 -3.68 12.20 16.71
CA GLN A 26 -2.84 13.41 16.71
C GLN A 26 -3.37 14.49 15.76
N THR A 27 -4.16 14.12 14.77
CA THR A 27 -4.70 15.02 13.74
C THR A 27 -6.19 15.31 13.94
N ALA A 28 -6.77 14.94 15.09
CA ALA A 28 -8.22 14.98 15.31
C ALA A 28 -9.00 14.27 14.18
N HIS A 29 -8.46 13.13 13.75
CA HIS A 29 -8.93 12.24 12.69
C HIS A 29 -8.91 12.84 11.28
N ALA A 30 -8.22 13.96 11.06
CA ALA A 30 -8.12 14.58 9.74
C ALA A 30 -7.32 13.72 8.75
N TYR A 31 -6.20 13.13 9.18
CA TYR A 31 -5.40 12.20 8.37
C TYR A 31 -4.49 11.32 9.23
N CYS A 32 -4.01 10.22 8.67
CA CYS A 32 -2.88 9.47 9.23
C CYS A 32 -1.73 9.41 8.21
N MET A 33 -0.52 9.19 8.70
CA MET A 33 0.68 9.12 7.86
C MET A 33 1.58 7.96 8.29
N LEU A 34 1.95 7.13 7.31
CA LEU A 34 2.89 6.03 7.49
C LEU A 34 4.03 6.13 6.48
N GLU A 35 5.21 5.65 6.86
CA GLU A 35 6.27 5.31 5.90
C GLU A 35 6.26 3.80 5.68
N ILE A 36 6.22 3.38 4.42
CA ILE A 36 6.32 1.97 4.03
C ILE A 36 7.67 1.71 3.38
N SER A 37 8.36 0.67 3.85
CA SER A 37 9.50 0.06 3.16
C SER A 37 9.06 -1.29 2.60
N SER A 38 8.89 -1.35 1.28
CA SER A 38 8.43 -2.53 0.54
C SER A 38 9.61 -3.29 -0.05
N PRO A 39 9.95 -4.50 0.44
CA PRO A 39 11.03 -5.30 -0.13
C PRO A 39 10.82 -5.65 -1.61
N ALA A 40 11.91 -6.08 -2.26
CA ALA A 40 11.90 -6.54 -3.64
C ALA A 40 10.82 -7.63 -3.89
N GLY A 41 10.09 -7.48 -4.99
CA GLY A 41 9.03 -8.39 -5.39
C GLY A 41 7.78 -8.39 -4.50
N ARG A 42 7.64 -7.46 -3.54
CA ARG A 42 6.39 -7.32 -2.77
C ARG A 42 5.32 -6.59 -3.58
N SER A 43 4.07 -6.96 -3.32
CA SER A 43 2.90 -6.29 -3.84
C SER A 43 1.78 -6.32 -2.81
N THR A 44 0.93 -5.29 -2.82
CA THR A 44 -0.37 -5.35 -2.14
C THR A 44 -1.31 -6.28 -2.91
N PRO A 45 -2.38 -6.78 -2.29
CA PRO A 45 -3.55 -7.21 -3.04
C PRO A 45 -4.08 -6.06 -3.92
N MET A 46 -4.83 -6.40 -4.96
CA MET A 46 -5.68 -5.41 -5.60
C MET A 46 -6.78 -5.02 -4.60
N HIS A 47 -6.96 -3.72 -4.34
CA HIS A 47 -7.84 -3.26 -3.28
C HIS A 47 -8.43 -1.88 -3.55
N GLU A 48 -9.38 -1.50 -2.71
CA GLU A 48 -10.13 -0.25 -2.77
C GLU A 48 -10.48 0.18 -1.35
N HIS A 49 -10.49 1.50 -1.11
CA HIS A 49 -10.82 2.12 0.17
C HIS A 49 -12.17 2.84 0.07
N ASP A 50 -13.09 2.56 1.00
CA ASP A 50 -14.43 3.15 1.02
C ASP A 50 -14.44 4.53 1.69
N TYR A 51 -13.53 4.77 2.64
CA TYR A 51 -13.61 5.92 3.55
C TYR A 51 -12.56 6.99 3.28
N GLU A 52 -11.30 6.58 3.11
CA GLU A 52 -10.17 7.46 2.88
C GLU A 52 -9.78 7.60 1.41
N ASP A 53 -9.32 8.79 1.04
CA ASP A 53 -8.43 8.95 -0.10
C ASP A 53 -7.00 8.62 0.33
N GLU A 54 -6.18 8.06 -0.56
CA GLU A 54 -4.79 7.69 -0.30
C GLU A 54 -3.82 8.49 -1.18
N VAL A 55 -2.81 9.10 -0.56
CA VAL A 55 -1.69 9.74 -1.27
C VAL A 55 -0.43 8.93 -1.04
N ILE A 56 0.23 8.56 -2.13
CA ILE A 56 1.55 7.93 -2.14
C ILE A 56 2.60 8.97 -2.53
N ILE A 57 3.67 9.08 -1.74
CA ILE A 57 4.82 9.95 -2.05
C ILE A 57 6.08 9.09 -2.05
N MET A 58 6.71 8.94 -3.21
CA MET A 58 7.90 8.12 -3.35
C MET A 58 9.13 8.82 -2.77
N LEU A 59 9.75 8.18 -1.77
CA LEU A 59 10.95 8.67 -1.09
C LEU A 59 12.23 8.10 -1.71
N ASP A 60 12.21 6.81 -2.05
CA ASP A 60 13.34 6.10 -2.64
C ASP A 60 12.88 4.89 -3.46
N GLY A 61 13.55 4.61 -4.58
CA GLY A 61 13.17 3.55 -5.52
C GLY A 61 11.98 3.90 -6.42
N GLU A 62 11.24 2.87 -6.81
CA GLU A 62 10.06 2.99 -7.67
C GLU A 62 9.00 1.92 -7.36
N LEU A 63 7.76 2.21 -7.70
CA LEU A 63 6.64 1.28 -7.67
C LEU A 63 5.96 1.27 -9.04
N GLU A 64 5.62 0.08 -9.51
CA GLU A 64 4.56 -0.03 -10.51
C GLU A 64 3.21 0.00 -9.78
N VAL A 65 2.33 0.88 -10.22
CA VAL A 65 0.99 1.06 -9.65
C VAL A 65 -0.04 0.72 -10.71
N MET A 66 -0.92 -0.22 -10.38
CA MET A 66 -2.13 -0.49 -11.16
C MET A 66 -3.24 0.41 -10.65
N VAL A 67 -3.91 1.15 -11.54
CA VAL A 67 -5.16 1.88 -11.23
C VAL A 67 -6.07 1.73 -12.44
N ASP A 68 -7.33 1.34 -12.24
CA ASP A 68 -8.33 1.23 -13.32
C ASP A 68 -7.82 0.47 -14.56
N ASP A 69 -7.11 -0.64 -14.33
CA ASP A 69 -6.47 -1.51 -15.34
C ASP A 69 -5.27 -0.90 -16.11
N GLU A 70 -4.86 0.33 -15.79
CA GLU A 70 -3.65 0.95 -16.33
C GLU A 70 -2.43 0.78 -15.41
N ARG A 71 -1.24 0.72 -16.01
CA ARG A 71 0.05 0.63 -15.32
C ARG A 71 0.77 1.96 -15.33
N HIS A 72 1.13 2.45 -14.16
CA HIS A 72 1.93 3.64 -13.98
C HIS A 72 3.21 3.31 -13.22
N LEU A 73 4.33 3.95 -13.59
CA LEU A 73 5.59 3.84 -12.86
C LEU A 73 5.78 5.11 -12.03
N VAL A 74 5.74 4.97 -10.71
CA VAL A 74 5.92 6.08 -9.76
C VAL A 74 7.32 5.98 -9.17
N LYS A 75 8.15 7.00 -9.40
CA LYS A 75 9.58 7.02 -9.01
C LYS A 75 9.83 8.03 -7.91
N THR A 76 10.98 7.93 -7.23
CA THR A 76 11.48 8.93 -6.27
C THR A 76 11.16 10.37 -6.67
N GLY A 77 10.60 11.14 -5.74
CA GLY A 77 10.20 12.53 -5.95
C GLY A 77 8.82 12.72 -6.60
N SER A 78 8.18 11.64 -7.07
CA SER A 78 6.81 11.68 -7.58
C SER A 78 5.79 11.43 -6.48
N SER A 79 4.56 11.86 -6.71
CA SER A 79 3.41 11.50 -5.88
C SER A 79 2.24 11.03 -6.75
N LEU A 80 1.34 10.27 -6.13
CA LEU A 80 0.09 9.80 -6.71
C LEU A 80 -1.02 10.04 -5.69
N MET A 81 -2.18 10.51 -6.16
CA MET A 81 -3.41 10.65 -5.38
C MET A 81 -4.41 9.61 -5.88
N LEU A 82 -4.92 8.79 -4.97
CA LEU A 82 -5.91 7.75 -5.20
C LEU A 82 -7.19 8.16 -4.45
N PRO A 83 -8.18 8.71 -5.15
CA PRO A 83 -9.49 8.98 -4.54
C PRO A 83 -10.09 7.69 -3.97
N ARG A 84 -10.86 7.80 -2.87
CA ARG A 84 -11.67 6.70 -2.36
C ARG A 84 -12.53 6.09 -3.48
N GLY A 85 -12.72 4.77 -3.43
CA GLY A 85 -13.36 4.01 -4.50
C GLY A 85 -12.47 3.73 -5.72
N SER A 86 -11.23 4.23 -5.76
CA SER A 86 -10.28 3.87 -6.83
C SER A 86 -9.65 2.52 -6.54
N ARG A 87 -9.83 1.56 -7.45
CA ARG A 87 -9.25 0.22 -7.33
C ARG A 87 -7.79 0.25 -7.76
N HIS A 88 -6.90 -0.16 -6.87
CA HIS A 88 -5.46 -0.08 -7.11
C HIS A 88 -4.61 -1.18 -6.49
N GLN A 89 -3.38 -1.31 -7.01
CA GLN A 89 -2.36 -2.24 -6.52
C GLN A 89 -0.98 -1.59 -6.58
N LEU A 90 -0.21 -1.69 -5.50
CA LEU A 90 1.18 -1.24 -5.44
C LEU A 90 2.11 -2.44 -5.60
N ILE A 91 3.08 -2.36 -6.51
CA ILE A 91 3.97 -3.48 -6.87
C ILE A 91 5.42 -2.98 -6.91
N ASN A 92 6.27 -3.50 -6.02
CA ASN A 92 7.71 -3.32 -6.14
C ASN A 92 8.30 -4.43 -7.02
N LYS A 93 8.45 -4.17 -8.32
CA LYS A 93 9.10 -5.08 -9.27
C LYS A 93 10.63 -4.96 -9.31
N THR A 94 11.21 -4.07 -8.52
CA THR A 94 12.66 -3.82 -8.53
C THR A 94 13.42 -4.92 -7.78
N GLY A 95 14.75 -4.92 -7.96
CA GLY A 95 15.66 -5.79 -7.20
C GLY A 95 16.03 -5.27 -5.80
N SER A 96 15.44 -4.16 -5.36
CA SER A 96 15.76 -3.49 -4.09
C SER A 96 14.49 -3.11 -3.32
N THR A 97 14.65 -2.67 -2.07
CA THR A 97 13.55 -2.10 -1.29
C THR A 97 13.15 -0.75 -1.87
N SER A 98 11.84 -0.50 -2.00
CA SER A 98 11.29 0.84 -2.29
C SER A 98 10.70 1.45 -1.03
N ARG A 99 10.89 2.76 -0.84
CA ARG A 99 10.38 3.51 0.32
C ARG A 99 9.43 4.62 -0.13
N TYR A 100 8.29 4.72 0.55
CA TYR A 100 7.27 5.71 0.24
C TYR A 100 6.46 6.10 1.47
N MET A 101 5.90 7.31 1.46
CA MET A 101 4.90 7.71 2.44
C MET A 101 3.51 7.37 1.92
N VAL A 102 2.65 6.96 2.84
CA VAL A 102 1.21 6.79 2.67
C VAL A 102 0.53 7.82 3.56
N VAL A 103 -0.32 8.66 2.98
CA VAL A 103 -1.19 9.58 3.72
C VAL A 103 -2.63 9.25 3.39
N CYS A 104 -3.42 8.93 4.42
CA CYS A 104 -4.84 8.63 4.24
C CYS A 104 -5.69 9.70 4.92
N SER A 105 -6.72 10.18 4.22
CA SER A 105 -7.64 11.20 4.71
C SER A 105 -9.09 10.86 4.34
N PRO A 106 -10.04 10.80 5.30
CA PRO A 106 -9.85 10.94 6.75
C PRO A 106 -8.93 9.85 7.34
N ALA A 107 -8.50 10.02 8.59
CA ALA A 107 -7.69 9.00 9.27
C ALA A 107 -8.50 7.70 9.50
N GLY A 108 -7.81 6.58 9.73
CA GLY A 108 -8.43 5.28 10.00
C GLY A 108 -7.59 4.11 9.48
N PHE A 109 -6.85 4.32 8.39
CA PHE A 109 -5.99 3.32 7.77
C PHE A 109 -4.90 2.80 8.73
N GLU A 110 -4.32 3.66 9.57
CA GLU A 110 -3.32 3.26 10.57
C GLU A 110 -3.87 2.22 11.56
N ARG A 111 -5.17 2.28 11.86
CA ARG A 111 -5.82 1.30 12.73
C ARG A 111 -6.03 -0.03 12.03
N PHE A 112 -6.31 -0.02 10.72
CA PHE A 112 -6.31 -1.24 9.91
C PHE A 112 -4.93 -1.89 9.91
N VAL A 113 -3.87 -1.10 9.67
CA VAL A 113 -2.48 -1.59 9.73
C VAL A 113 -2.20 -2.21 11.10
N GLY A 114 -2.51 -1.52 12.20
CA GLY A 114 -2.34 -2.04 13.55
C GLY A 114 -3.16 -3.32 13.84
N ALA A 115 -4.37 -3.43 13.28
CA ALA A 115 -5.24 -4.60 13.50
C ALA A 115 -4.78 -5.86 12.74
N CYS A 116 -4.05 -5.69 11.62
CA CYS A 116 -3.63 -6.80 10.79
C CYS A 116 -2.12 -7.09 10.76
N SER A 117 -1.32 -6.32 11.49
CA SER A 117 0.13 -6.46 11.53
C SER A 117 0.64 -6.91 12.88
N ASP A 118 1.87 -7.41 12.90
CA ASP A 118 2.62 -7.63 14.14
C ASP A 118 3.54 -6.44 14.39
N ALA A 119 3.69 -6.02 15.64
CA ALA A 119 4.69 -5.00 15.98
C ALA A 119 6.09 -5.55 15.74
N LEU A 120 6.96 -4.75 15.14
CA LEU A 120 8.36 -5.09 14.91
C LEU A 120 9.22 -4.56 16.06
N SER A 121 10.05 -5.45 16.60
CA SER A 121 11.16 -5.02 17.46
C SER A 121 12.23 -4.32 16.63
N SER A 122 12.98 -3.42 17.26
CA SER A 122 14.06 -2.68 16.61
C SER A 122 15.03 -3.60 15.86
N GLY A 123 15.33 -3.27 14.61
CA GLY A 123 16.24 -4.03 13.74
C GLY A 123 15.64 -5.28 13.09
N MET A 124 14.42 -5.70 13.44
CA MET A 124 13.79 -6.87 12.80
C MET A 124 13.24 -6.54 11.42
N ALA A 125 13.59 -7.36 10.42
CA ALA A 125 13.00 -7.27 9.09
C ALA A 125 11.58 -7.88 9.07
N PRO A 126 10.68 -7.35 8.23
CA PRO A 126 9.42 -8.02 7.92
C PRO A 126 9.64 -9.43 7.37
N ARG A 127 8.75 -10.35 7.69
CA ARG A 127 8.78 -11.73 7.20
C ARG A 127 7.90 -11.91 5.96
N VAL A 128 8.16 -12.96 5.19
CA VAL A 128 7.25 -13.34 4.11
C VAL A 128 5.87 -13.67 4.70
N PRO A 129 4.76 -13.10 4.18
CA PRO A 129 3.44 -13.34 4.74
C PRO A 129 3.02 -14.80 4.67
N ASP A 130 2.76 -15.38 5.83
CA ASP A 130 2.12 -16.69 5.96
C ASP A 130 0.59 -16.58 5.78
N ASP A 131 -0.10 -17.72 5.80
CA ASP A 131 -1.54 -17.75 5.60
C ASP A 131 -2.33 -17.17 6.78
N ALA A 132 -1.75 -17.18 7.99
CA ALA A 132 -2.37 -16.57 9.17
C ALA A 132 -2.36 -15.04 9.06
N MET A 133 -1.24 -14.44 8.65
CA MET A 133 -1.14 -12.99 8.36
C MET A 133 -2.14 -12.59 7.28
N LYS A 134 -2.19 -13.33 6.17
CA LYS A 134 -3.14 -13.06 5.08
C LYS A 134 -4.59 -13.18 5.56
N ALA A 135 -4.91 -14.16 6.40
CA ALA A 135 -6.24 -14.33 6.96
C ALA A 135 -6.62 -13.18 7.92
N ARG A 136 -5.69 -12.75 8.77
CA ARG A 136 -5.88 -11.59 9.65
C ARG A 136 -6.13 -10.32 8.84
N MET A 137 -5.35 -10.07 7.78
CA MET A 137 -5.55 -8.96 6.86
C MET A 137 -6.93 -8.98 6.21
N ARG A 138 -7.35 -10.12 5.63
CA ARG A 138 -8.69 -10.25 5.04
C ARG A 138 -9.82 -9.98 6.04
N LYS A 139 -9.67 -10.48 7.28
CA LYS A 139 -10.66 -10.27 8.34
C LYS A 139 -10.74 -8.80 8.75
N ALA A 140 -9.59 -8.13 8.89
CA ALA A 140 -9.54 -6.73 9.28
C ALA A 140 -10.06 -5.81 8.16
N ALA A 141 -9.71 -6.06 6.89
CA ALA A 141 -10.01 -5.17 5.78
C ALA A 141 -11.49 -4.73 5.72
N ALA A 142 -12.41 -5.70 5.81
CA ALA A 142 -13.85 -5.42 5.83
C ALA A 142 -14.32 -4.54 7.00
N GLN A 143 -13.63 -4.59 8.15
CA GLN A 143 -13.97 -3.77 9.33
C GLN A 143 -13.56 -2.30 9.16
N PHE A 144 -12.62 -2.04 8.25
CA PHE A 144 -12.06 -0.71 8.01
C PHE A 144 -12.42 -0.15 6.64
N GLY A 145 -13.41 -0.73 5.94
CA GLY A 145 -13.84 -0.25 4.62
C GLY A 145 -12.79 -0.47 3.53
N ILE A 146 -12.03 -1.57 3.63
CA ILE A 146 -11.07 -1.97 2.60
C ILE A 146 -11.60 -3.23 1.93
N THR A 147 -11.87 -3.11 0.64
CA THR A 147 -12.26 -4.24 -0.20
C THR A 147 -11.02 -4.85 -0.83
N LEU A 148 -10.74 -6.12 -0.52
CA LEU A 148 -9.66 -6.88 -1.15
C LEU A 148 -10.22 -7.73 -2.29
N TYR A 149 -9.70 -7.51 -3.49
CA TYR A 149 -10.07 -8.28 -4.67
C TYR A 149 -9.17 -9.52 -4.80
N PRO A 150 -9.70 -10.64 -5.30
CA PRO A 150 -8.87 -11.80 -5.64
C PRO A 150 -7.82 -11.40 -6.67
N PRO A 151 -6.65 -12.09 -6.71
CA PRO A 151 -5.69 -11.91 -7.79
C PRO A 151 -6.41 -12.05 -9.13
N ALA A 152 -6.09 -11.17 -10.08
CA ALA A 152 -6.58 -11.36 -11.44
C ALA A 152 -6.22 -12.78 -11.88
N ALA A 153 -7.22 -13.55 -12.35
CA ALA A 153 -6.91 -14.75 -13.11
C ALA A 153 -5.97 -14.32 -14.22
N SER A 154 -4.85 -15.03 -14.40
CA SER A 154 -3.88 -14.74 -15.45
C SER A 154 -4.60 -14.75 -16.80
N GLN A 155 -5.06 -13.59 -17.25
CA GLN A 155 -5.51 -13.39 -18.61
C GLN A 155 -4.24 -13.46 -19.43
N GLN A 156 -4.09 -14.56 -20.17
CA GLN A 156 -3.11 -14.60 -21.26
C GLN A 156 -3.38 -13.39 -22.16
N PRO A 157 -2.36 -12.68 -22.63
CA PRO A 157 -2.57 -11.58 -23.56
C PRO A 157 -3.37 -12.13 -24.76
N SER A 158 -4.55 -11.57 -24.98
CA SER A 158 -5.34 -11.91 -26.16
C SER A 158 -4.50 -11.58 -27.38
N GLN A 159 -4.15 -12.59 -28.18
CA GLN A 159 -3.60 -12.38 -29.51
C GLN A 159 -4.70 -11.78 -30.40
N ALA A 160 -4.89 -10.47 -30.32
CA ALA A 160 -5.74 -9.73 -31.22
C ALA A 160 -5.26 -8.28 -31.25
N HIS A 161 -4.27 -8.02 -32.11
CA HIS A 161 -4.28 -6.95 -33.11
C HIS A 161 -2.93 -6.95 -33.85
N ALA A 162 -2.74 -7.99 -34.68
CA ALA A 162 -1.79 -7.99 -35.78
C ALA A 162 -2.59 -7.97 -37.10
N ALA A 163 -3.08 -6.78 -37.45
CA ALA A 163 -3.55 -6.33 -38.77
C ALA A 163 -4.09 -4.92 -38.49
N VAL A 164 -3.49 -3.84 -38.98
CA VAL A 164 -3.42 -3.49 -40.39
C VAL A 164 -2.15 -2.68 -40.66
N GLN A 165 -1.27 -3.22 -41.50
CA GLN A 165 -0.48 -2.42 -42.44
C GLN A 165 -1.06 -2.66 -43.84
N ARG A 166 -0.98 -1.61 -44.67
CA ARG A 166 -1.16 -1.54 -46.14
C ARG A 166 -2.56 -1.13 -46.61
N SER A 167 -2.70 0.15 -46.95
CA SER A 167 -2.62 0.64 -48.34
C SER A 167 -2.36 2.14 -48.33
#